data_AF-A0A453GGF2-F1
#
_entry.id   AF-A0A453GGF2-F1
#
_cell.length_a   1.000
_cell.length_b   1.000
_cell.length_c   1.000
_cell.angle_alpha   90.00
_cell.angle_beta   90.00
_cell.angle_gamma   90.00
#
_symmetry.space_group_name_H-M   'P 1'
#
loop_
_entity.id
_entity.type
_entity.pdbx_description
1 polymer ?
#
loop_
_entity_poly.entity_id
_entity_poly.type
_entity_poly.pdbx_seq_one_letter_code
_entity_poly.pdbx_strand_id
1 'polypeptide(L)'
;MDCEMLAINNNQGVGVAIIMGPNFLAHKGYQQSPPEDLALAQMLVRPGNQFVYDPVMKDAGLLTKGNYGSVKKLYVVAKADVSSTEEMQRWMVVLSPGTEVEEIAGADHAIMISKPKELCDVLVKIANSLNIY
;
A
#
# COMPACT_ATOMS: atom_id res chain seq x y z
N MET A 1 -13.09 13.63 5.25
CA MET A 1 -13.22 12.16 5.40
C MET A 1 -13.12 11.82 6.87
N ASP A 2 -13.61 10.65 7.25
CA ASP A 2 -13.90 10.20 8.61
C ASP A 2 -12.78 9.33 9.22
N CYS A 3 -11.56 9.39 8.70
CA CYS A 3 -10.41 8.80 9.39
C CYS A 3 -10.03 9.65 10.60
N GLU A 4 -9.64 8.99 11.68
CA GLU A 4 -9.25 9.64 12.93
C GLU A 4 -7.80 9.30 13.29
N MET A 5 -7.13 10.25 13.94
CA MET A 5 -5.80 10.03 14.51
C MET A 5 -5.94 9.74 16.00
N LEU A 6 -5.36 8.63 16.45
CA LEU A 6 -5.35 8.21 17.84
C LEU A 6 -3.92 8.29 18.38
N ALA A 7 -3.70 9.11 19.40
CA ALA A 7 -2.43 9.11 20.12
C ALA A 7 -2.24 7.76 20.82
N ILE A 8 -1.10 7.12 20.59
CA ILE A 8 -0.68 5.91 21.29
C ILE A 8 0.34 6.31 22.33
N ASN A 9 0.13 5.90 23.58
CA ASN A 9 1.13 5.97 24.63
C ASN A 9 1.08 4.66 25.43
N ASN A 10 2.01 3.76 25.16
CA ASN A 10 2.08 2.45 25.79
C ASN A 10 3.54 2.05 26.07
N ASN A 11 3.75 0.82 26.55
CA ASN A 11 5.09 0.32 26.91
C ASN A 11 6.06 0.22 25.72
N GLN A 12 5.58 0.38 24.47
CA GLN A 12 6.41 0.42 23.26
C GLN A 12 6.72 1.85 22.80
N GLY A 13 6.21 2.87 23.50
CA GLY A 13 6.50 4.28 23.28
C GLY A 13 5.29 5.12 22.87
N VAL A 14 5.58 6.32 22.38
CA VAL A 14 4.59 7.28 21.89
C VAL A 14 4.46 7.12 20.37
N GLY A 15 3.23 7.09 19.87
CA GLY A 15 2.94 6.96 18.45
C GLY A 15 1.62 7.60 18.05
N VAL A 16 1.28 7.50 16.78
CA VAL A 16 -0.01 7.94 16.25
C VAL A 16 -0.56 6.80 15.40
N ALA A 17 -1.67 6.24 15.85
CA ALA A 17 -2.48 5.33 15.06
C ALA A 17 -3.40 6.12 14.14
N ILE A 18 -3.64 5.61 12.94
CA ILE A 18 -4.75 6.01 12.10
C ILE A 18 -5.88 4.98 12.23
N ILE A 19 -7.09 5.46 12.43
CA ILE A 19 -8.32 4.68 12.38
C ILE A 19 -8.95 4.97 11.02
N MET A 20 -9.10 3.93 10.19
CA MET A 20 -9.72 4.07 8.88
C MET A 20 -11.24 4.14 9.04
N GLY A 21 -11.84 5.26 8.65
CA GLY A 21 -13.29 5.46 8.74
C GLY A 21 -14.07 4.70 7.67
N PRO A 22 -15.34 4.36 7.92
CA PRO A 22 -16.17 3.61 6.98
C PRO A 22 -16.38 4.33 5.63
N ASN A 23 -16.51 5.66 5.61
CA ASN A 23 -16.64 6.42 4.36
C ASN A 23 -15.33 6.49 3.60
N PHE A 24 -14.20 6.59 4.30
CA PHE A 24 -12.89 6.46 3.67
C PHE A 24 -12.76 5.10 2.97
N LEU A 25 -13.06 4.01 3.67
CA LEU A 25 -12.99 2.66 3.10
C LEU A 25 -13.91 2.54 1.86
N ALA A 26 -15.15 3.00 1.96
CA ALA A 26 -16.12 2.91 0.86
C ALA A 26 -15.73 3.72 -0.38
N HIS A 27 -15.21 4.94 -0.21
CA HIS A 27 -14.98 5.86 -1.32
C HIS A 27 -13.54 5.91 -1.81
N LYS A 28 -12.59 5.38 -1.03
CA LYS A 28 -11.16 5.46 -1.34
C LYS A 28 -10.39 4.15 -1.23
N GLY A 29 -10.87 3.21 -0.44
CA GLY A 29 -10.24 1.90 -0.28
C GLY A 29 -10.80 0.83 -1.21
N TYR A 30 -12.14 0.74 -1.27
CA TYR A 30 -12.91 -0.38 -1.81
C TYR A 30 -13.92 0.07 -2.89
N GLN A 31 -13.72 1.25 -3.49
CA GLN A 31 -14.68 1.85 -4.44
C GLN A 31 -14.86 1.06 -5.75
N GLN A 32 -13.98 0.11 -6.05
CA GLN A 32 -14.12 -0.83 -7.17
C GLN A 32 -14.25 -2.29 -6.71
N SER A 33 -14.34 -2.52 -5.40
CA SER A 33 -14.43 -3.83 -4.78
C SER A 33 -15.90 -4.24 -4.57
N PRO A 34 -16.19 -5.54 -4.45
CA PRO A 34 -17.53 -6.01 -4.09
C PRO A 34 -17.99 -5.45 -2.73
N PRO A 35 -19.30 -5.17 -2.55
CA PRO A 35 -19.82 -4.65 -1.29
C PRO A 35 -19.62 -5.61 -0.11
N GLU A 36 -19.56 -6.92 -0.36
CA GLU A 36 -19.28 -7.93 0.65
C GLU A 36 -17.88 -7.77 1.25
N ASP A 37 -16.89 -7.44 0.41
CA ASP A 37 -15.51 -7.21 0.86
C ASP A 37 -15.35 -5.89 1.60
N LEU A 38 -16.10 -4.84 1.22
CA LEU A 38 -16.19 -3.60 2.00
C LEU A 38 -16.78 -3.87 3.39
N ALA A 39 -17.87 -4.65 3.46
CA ALA A 39 -18.48 -5.02 4.74
C ALA A 39 -17.49 -5.82 5.61
N LEU A 40 -16.78 -6.78 5.02
CA LEU A 40 -15.73 -7.54 5.69
C LEU A 40 -14.61 -6.64 6.21
N ALA A 41 -14.15 -5.68 5.40
CA ALA A 41 -13.13 -4.72 5.79
C ALA A 41 -13.59 -3.88 6.99
N GLN A 42 -14.82 -3.35 6.96
CA GLN A 42 -15.38 -2.57 8.06
C GLN A 42 -15.46 -3.36 9.38
N MET A 43 -15.59 -4.68 9.33
CA MET A 43 -15.58 -5.55 10.51
C MET A 43 -14.18 -5.87 11.04
N LEU A 44 -13.15 -5.83 10.18
CA LEU A 44 -11.82 -6.34 10.49
C LEU A 44 -10.74 -5.25 10.65
N VAL A 45 -10.95 -4.05 10.10
CA VAL A 45 -9.98 -2.96 10.20
C VAL A 45 -9.71 -2.60 11.65
N ARG A 46 -8.44 -2.35 11.96
CA ARG A 46 -7.98 -1.96 13.29
C ARG A 46 -7.09 -0.73 13.17
N PRO A 47 -6.97 0.08 14.24
CA PRO A 47 -6.05 1.21 14.26
C PRO A 47 -4.61 0.76 13.95
N GLY A 48 -3.96 1.41 12.98
CA GLY A 48 -2.59 1.10 12.56
C GLY A 48 -1.62 2.23 12.91
N ASN A 49 -0.53 1.92 13.63
CA ASN A 49 0.50 2.91 13.95
C ASN A 49 1.25 3.35 12.68
N GLN A 50 1.45 4.65 12.52
CA GLN A 50 2.15 5.23 11.37
C GLN A 50 3.68 5.32 11.59
N PHE A 51 4.18 5.05 12.80
CA PHE A 51 5.61 5.07 13.15
C PHE A 51 6.36 6.38 12.81
N VAL A 52 5.65 7.50 12.61
CA VAL A 52 6.22 8.80 12.19
C VAL A 52 7.26 9.33 13.18
N TYR A 53 7.11 9.00 14.46
CA TYR A 53 8.02 9.41 15.53
C TYR A 53 9.06 8.36 15.90
N ASP A 54 9.03 7.18 15.28
CA ASP A 54 9.97 6.10 15.56
C ASP A 54 11.39 6.53 15.12
N PRO A 55 12.39 6.51 16.01
CA PRO A 55 13.76 6.86 15.66
C PRO A 55 14.34 5.99 14.53
N VAL A 56 13.92 4.72 14.43
CA VAL A 56 14.39 3.80 13.38
C VAL A 56 13.98 4.32 12.01
N MET A 57 12.77 4.87 11.86
CA MET A 57 12.29 5.44 10.60
C MET A 57 13.03 6.70 10.17
N LYS A 58 13.81 7.32 11.07
CA LYS A 58 14.64 8.50 10.80
C LYS A 58 16.10 8.16 10.57
N ASP A 59 16.49 6.90 10.72
CA ASP A 59 17.86 6.46 10.49
C ASP A 59 18.16 6.40 9.00
N ALA A 60 19.07 7.25 8.54
CA ALA A 60 19.54 7.26 7.15
C ALA A 60 20.26 5.96 6.75
N GLY A 61 20.73 5.17 7.72
CA GLY A 61 21.31 3.85 7.54
C GLY A 61 20.27 2.73 7.35
N LEU A 62 18.98 2.98 7.58
CA LEU A 62 17.94 1.95 7.51
C LEU A 62 17.83 1.33 6.11
N LEU A 63 17.85 2.18 5.07
CA LEU A 63 17.75 1.77 3.66
C LEU A 63 19.00 2.20 2.90
N THR A 64 19.90 1.25 2.62
CA THR A 64 21.17 1.53 1.92
C THR A 64 21.16 1.01 0.49
N LYS A 65 22.04 1.58 -0.37
CA LYS A 65 22.23 1.11 -1.75
C LYS A 65 22.74 -0.33 -1.83
N GLY A 66 23.60 -0.75 -0.89
CA GLY A 66 24.17 -2.11 -0.87
C GLY A 66 23.16 -3.18 -0.47
N ASN A 67 22.18 -2.84 0.37
CA ASN A 67 21.16 -3.76 0.86
C ASN A 67 19.83 -3.53 0.13
N TYR A 68 18.95 -2.66 0.67
CA TYR A 68 17.65 -2.39 0.06
C TYR A 68 17.73 -2.01 -1.43
N GLY A 69 18.72 -1.20 -1.81
CA GLY A 69 18.90 -0.75 -3.19
C GLY A 69 19.45 -1.81 -4.15
N SER A 70 19.96 -2.95 -3.67
CA SER A 70 20.46 -4.04 -4.53
C SER A 70 19.36 -5.02 -4.95
N VAL A 71 18.20 -4.99 -4.27
CA VAL A 71 17.05 -5.82 -4.62
C VAL A 71 16.31 -5.25 -5.83
N LYS A 72 15.91 -6.11 -6.76
CA LYS A 72 15.05 -5.71 -7.89
C LYS A 72 13.70 -5.25 -7.35
N LYS A 73 13.26 -4.07 -7.77
CA LYS A 73 11.99 -3.47 -7.34
C LYS A 73 11.00 -3.45 -8.48
N LEU A 74 9.75 -3.71 -8.15
CA LEU A 74 8.62 -3.56 -9.05
C LEU A 74 7.48 -2.88 -8.31
N TYR A 75 6.76 -2.02 -9.03
CA TYR A 75 5.58 -1.32 -8.53
C TYR A 75 4.37 -1.67 -9.41
N VAL A 76 3.26 -2.10 -8.80
CA VAL A 76 2.00 -2.35 -9.50
C VAL A 76 1.08 -1.16 -9.29
N VAL A 77 0.81 -0.40 -10.35
CA VAL A 77 -0.03 0.81 -10.30
C VAL A 77 -1.51 0.43 -10.37
N ALA A 78 -2.27 0.83 -9.35
CA ALA A 78 -3.72 0.74 -9.31
C ALA A 78 -4.36 1.97 -9.94
N LYS A 79 -4.84 1.87 -11.18
CA LYS A 79 -5.26 3.06 -11.95
C LYS A 79 -6.56 3.70 -11.48
N ALA A 80 -7.36 3.00 -10.67
CA ALA A 80 -8.58 3.54 -10.08
C ALA A 80 -8.45 3.79 -8.57
N ASP A 81 -7.25 3.76 -8.01
CA ASP A 81 -6.99 4.08 -6.61
C ASP A 81 -7.21 5.59 -6.34
N VAL A 82 -8.12 5.87 -5.40
CA VAL A 82 -8.50 7.22 -4.96
C VAL A 82 -7.83 7.59 -3.63
N SER A 83 -7.31 6.60 -2.89
CA SER A 83 -6.52 6.76 -1.66
C SER A 83 -5.09 7.20 -2.00
N SER A 84 -4.43 6.47 -2.91
CA SER A 84 -3.12 6.81 -3.47
C SER A 84 -3.28 7.07 -4.97
N THR A 85 -3.46 8.33 -5.34
CA THR A 85 -3.71 8.70 -6.75
C THR A 85 -2.61 8.17 -7.69
N GLU A 86 -2.95 7.93 -8.96
CA GLU A 86 -1.98 7.48 -9.97
C GLU A 86 -0.75 8.40 -10.03
N GLU A 87 -0.94 9.72 -9.90
CA GLU A 87 0.16 10.69 -9.84
C GLU A 87 1.09 10.44 -8.65
N MET A 88 0.54 10.23 -7.45
CA MET A 88 1.34 9.89 -6.26
C MET A 88 2.09 8.56 -6.43
N GLN A 89 1.44 7.55 -7.02
CA GLN A 89 2.07 6.27 -7.31
C GLN A 89 3.25 6.42 -8.29
N ARG A 90 3.06 7.17 -9.38
CA ARG A 90 4.12 7.46 -10.36
C ARG A 90 5.25 8.29 -9.75
N TRP A 91 4.94 9.22 -8.86
CA TRP A 91 5.94 10.00 -8.15
C TRP A 91 6.82 9.11 -7.27
N MET A 92 6.24 8.13 -6.56
CA MET A 92 7.01 7.14 -5.78
C MET A 92 7.94 6.30 -6.65
N VAL A 93 7.51 5.91 -7.86
CA VAL A 93 8.36 5.18 -8.81
C VAL A 93 9.56 6.04 -9.25
N VAL A 94 9.34 7.32 -9.58
CA VAL A 94 10.42 8.24 -9.98
C VAL A 94 11.46 8.40 -8.87
N LEU A 95 11.02 8.46 -7.61
CA LEU A 95 11.89 8.56 -6.45
C LEU A 95 12.66 7.26 -6.13
N SER A 96 12.33 6.15 -6.80
CA SER A 96 12.96 4.85 -6.60
C SER A 96 13.57 4.33 -7.90
N PRO A 97 14.77 4.81 -8.31
CA PRO A 97 15.41 4.41 -9.55
C PRO A 97 15.54 2.88 -9.70
N GLY A 98 15.37 2.40 -10.94
CA GLY A 98 15.44 0.98 -11.29
C GLY A 98 14.18 0.18 -10.95
N THR A 99 13.08 0.84 -10.58
CA THR A 99 11.79 0.19 -10.32
C THR A 99 11.07 -0.09 -11.64
N GLU A 100 10.76 -1.36 -11.89
CA GLU A 100 9.89 -1.78 -12.99
C GLU A 100 8.42 -1.49 -12.63
N VAL A 101 7.57 -1.30 -13.65
CA VAL A 101 6.17 -0.92 -13.44
C VAL A 101 5.25 -1.83 -14.22
N GLU A 102 4.22 -2.32 -13.54
CA GLU A 102 3.03 -2.94 -14.14
C GLU A 102 1.82 -2.09 -13.74
N GLU A 103 0.74 -2.12 -14.52
CA GLU A 103 -0.46 -1.31 -14.25
C GLU A 103 -1.71 -2.16 -14.36
N ILE A 104 -2.66 -1.96 -13.45
CA ILE A 104 -3.94 -2.65 -13.46
C ILE A 104 -5.06 -1.61 -13.57
N ALA A 105 -5.71 -1.60 -14.73
CA ALA A 105 -6.85 -0.74 -14.99
C ALA A 105 -8.06 -1.14 -14.11
N GLY A 106 -8.73 -0.15 -13.53
CA GLY A 106 -9.92 -0.37 -12.69
C GLY A 106 -9.63 -1.01 -11.34
N ALA A 107 -8.36 -1.19 -10.94
CA ALA A 107 -8.01 -1.59 -9.57
C ALA A 107 -8.12 -0.38 -8.63
N ASP A 108 -8.83 -0.56 -7.52
CA ASP A 108 -8.81 0.37 -6.39
C ASP A 108 -7.59 0.13 -5.48
N HIS A 109 -7.58 0.75 -4.29
CA HIS A 109 -6.50 0.60 -3.33
C HIS A 109 -6.33 -0.85 -2.86
N ALA A 110 -7.46 -1.56 -2.69
CA ALA A 110 -7.49 -2.99 -2.39
C ALA A 110 -7.36 -3.84 -3.67
N ILE A 111 -6.25 -3.68 -4.41
CA ILE A 111 -6.01 -4.34 -5.72
C ILE A 111 -6.30 -5.85 -5.67
N MET A 112 -5.89 -6.53 -4.58
CA MET A 112 -6.09 -7.96 -4.41
C MET A 112 -7.57 -8.38 -4.28
N ILE A 113 -8.46 -7.42 -4.03
CA ILE A 113 -9.91 -7.59 -3.90
C ILE A 113 -10.63 -7.15 -5.16
N SER A 114 -10.34 -5.94 -5.67
CA SER A 114 -11.01 -5.42 -6.88
C SER A 114 -10.57 -6.11 -8.17
N LYS A 115 -9.29 -6.54 -8.24
CA LYS A 115 -8.67 -7.14 -9.44
C LYS A 115 -7.76 -8.34 -9.11
N PRO A 116 -8.27 -9.39 -8.44
CA PRO A 116 -7.46 -10.52 -7.97
C PRO A 116 -6.81 -11.32 -9.11
N LYS A 117 -7.51 -11.50 -10.24
CA LYS A 117 -6.99 -12.30 -11.37
C LYS A 117 -5.89 -11.54 -12.10
N GLU A 118 -6.14 -10.27 -12.41
CA GLU A 118 -5.18 -9.41 -13.08
C GLU A 118 -3.92 -9.22 -12.22
N LEU A 119 -4.08 -9.09 -10.90
CA LEU A 119 -2.94 -9.06 -9.98
C LEU A 119 -2.17 -10.39 -9.99
N CYS A 120 -2.88 -11.53 -9.98
CA CYS A 120 -2.25 -12.85 -10.08
C CYS A 120 -1.44 -13.00 -11.37
N ASP A 121 -2.01 -12.62 -12.52
CA ASP A 121 -1.36 -12.69 -13.82
C ASP A 121 -0.09 -11.83 -13.85
N VAL A 122 -0.16 -10.62 -13.28
CA VAL A 122 1.00 -9.73 -13.12
C VAL A 122 2.08 -10.39 -12.24
N LEU A 123 1.71 -10.93 -11.08
CA LEU A 123 2.66 -11.59 -10.18
C LEU A 123 3.32 -12.82 -10.82
N VAL A 124 2.57 -13.63 -11.56
CA VAL A 124 3.09 -14.79 -12.30
C VAL A 124 4.04 -14.36 -13.41
N LYS A 125 3.67 -13.33 -14.19
CA LYS A 125 4.55 -12.73 -15.21
C LYS A 125 5.88 -12.29 -14.60
N ILE A 126 5.84 -11.63 -13.45
CA ILE A 126 7.04 -11.14 -12.75
C ILE A 126 7.89 -12.31 -12.28
N ALA A 127 7.29 -13.32 -11.63
CA ALA A 127 7.99 -14.50 -11.17
C ALA A 127 8.72 -15.22 -12.31
N ASN A 128 8.05 -15.36 -13.46
CA ASN A 128 8.64 -15.96 -14.65
C ASN A 128 9.77 -15.11 -15.23
N SER A 129 9.65 -13.78 -15.23
CA SER A 129 10.70 -12.86 -15.71
C SER A 129 11.99 -12.91 -14.89
N LEU A 130 11.88 -13.35 -13.64
CA LEU A 130 12.98 -13.45 -12.69
C LEU A 130 13.71 -14.81 -12.76
N ASN A 131 13.24 -15.74 -13.62
CA ASN A 131 13.76 -17.12 -13.72
C ASN A 131 13.93 -17.80 -12.35
N ILE A 132 12.96 -17.62 -11.45
CA ILE A 132 13.00 -18.25 -10.11
C ILE A 132 12.59 -19.74 -10.18
N TYR A 133 12.30 -20.26 -11.38
CA TYR A 133 12.10 -21.68 -11.69
C TYR A 133 12.71 -22.01 -13.06
#